data_AF-A0A328EQS4-F1
#
_entry.id   AF-A0A328EQS4-F1
#
_cell.length_a   1.000
_cell.length_b   1.000
_cell.length_c   1.000
_cell.angle_alpha   90.00
_cell.angle_beta   90.00
_cell.angle_gamma   90.00
#
_symmetry.space_group_name_H-M   'P 1'
#
loop_
_entity.id
_entity.type
_entity.pdbx_description
1 polymer ?
#
loop_
_entity_poly.entity_id
_entity_poly.type
_entity_poly.pdbx_seq_one_letter_code
_entity_poly.pdbx_strand_id
1 'polypeptide(L)'
;MPDASFLPYLLIILLAIGFAFVNGTNDTANAIATVVGTRVLSPRKAIIMAAVANLAGVFTGTAVARTIGKGILDLNHLPMKQLLPDL
;
A
#
# COMPACT_ATOMS: atom_id res chain seq x y z
N MET A 1 -9.09 0.64 30.61
CA MET A 1 -10.23 0.95 29.71
C MET A 1 -9.70 0.72 28.30
N PRO A 2 -10.32 -0.10 27.43
CA PRO A 2 -9.93 -0.11 26.03
C PRO A 2 -10.23 1.29 25.48
N ASP A 3 -9.15 2.03 25.31
CA ASP A 3 -9.05 3.38 24.82
C ASP A 3 -9.70 3.46 23.44
N ALA A 4 -10.55 4.47 23.23
CA ALA A 4 -11.38 4.65 22.03
C ALA A 4 -10.59 4.76 20.71
N SER A 5 -9.25 4.74 20.79
CA SER A 5 -8.25 4.66 19.72
C SER A 5 -8.22 3.32 18.98
N PHE A 6 -8.66 2.22 19.58
CA PHE A 6 -8.54 0.90 18.93
C PHE A 6 -9.43 0.75 17.68
N LEU A 7 -10.65 1.28 17.74
CA LEU A 7 -11.63 1.17 16.66
C LEU A 7 -11.19 1.88 15.35
N PRO A 8 -10.73 3.16 15.37
CA PRO A 8 -10.23 3.79 14.15
C PRO A 8 -8.96 3.13 13.62
N TYR A 9 -8.09 2.59 14.48
CA TYR A 9 -6.89 1.87 14.05
C TYR A 9 -7.24 0.60 13.27
N LEU A 10 -8.19 -0.19 13.77
CA LEU A 10 -8.69 -1.38 13.08
C LEU A 10 -9.32 -1.02 11.72
N LEU A 11 -10.11 0.06 11.68
CA LEU A 11 -10.72 0.55 10.45
C LEU A 11 -9.65 0.92 9.40
N ILE A 12 -8.60 1.64 9.81
CA ILE A 12 -7.50 2.03 8.92
C ILE A 12 -6.78 0.80 8.37
N ILE A 13 -6.53 -0.23 9.18
CA ILE A 13 -5.91 -1.48 8.70
C ILE A 13 -6.79 -2.14 7.64
N LEU A 14 -8.09 -2.28 7.89
CA LEU A 14 -9.02 -2.88 6.93
C LEU A 14 -9.07 -2.10 5.61
N LEU A 15 -9.13 -0.76 5.70
CA LEU A 15 -9.09 0.12 4.53
C LEU A 15 -7.75 0.01 3.78
N ALA A 16 -6.63 -0.06 4.50
CA ALA A 16 -5.30 -0.19 3.90
C ALA A 16 -5.15 -1.53 3.14
N ILE A 17 -5.68 -2.62 3.70
CA ILE A 17 -5.70 -3.93 3.01
C ILE A 17 -6.57 -3.86 1.76
N GLY A 18 -7.78 -3.27 1.85
CA GLY A 18 -8.66 -3.09 0.70
C GLY A 18 -8.03 -2.22 -0.39
N PHE A 19 -7.41 -1.11 0.00
CA PHE A 19 -6.68 -0.21 -0.90
C PHE A 19 -5.51 -0.94 -1.58
N ALA A 20 -4.71 -1.69 -0.81
CA ALA A 20 -3.60 -2.47 -1.36
C ALA A 20 -4.08 -3.51 -2.39
N PHE A 21 -5.22 -4.16 -2.15
CA PHE A 21 -5.80 -5.11 -3.10
C PHE A 21 -6.22 -4.43 -4.41
N VAL A 22 -7.01 -3.35 -4.32
CA VAL A 22 -7.50 -2.63 -5.51
C VAL A 22 -6.33 -2.10 -6.34
N ASN A 23 -5.33 -1.47 -5.71
CA ASN A 23 -4.16 -0.96 -6.43
C ASN A 23 -3.34 -2.09 -7.06
N GLY A 24 -3.09 -3.18 -6.33
CA GLY A 24 -2.35 -4.32 -6.86
C GLY A 24 -3.00 -4.92 -8.11
N THR A 25 -4.34 -4.94 -8.20
CA THR A 25 -5.04 -5.41 -9.41
C THR A 25 -4.86 -4.47 -10.60
N ASN A 26 -4.93 -3.16 -10.39
CA ASN A 26 -4.70 -2.17 -11.44
C ASN A 26 -3.26 -2.21 -11.95
N ASP A 27 -2.30 -2.27 -11.02
CA ASP A 27 -0.87 -2.34 -11.35
C ASP A 27 -0.54 -3.63 -12.11
N THR A 28 -1.17 -4.74 -11.75
CA THR A 28 -1.04 -6.02 -12.47
C THR A 28 -1.54 -5.90 -13.92
N ALA A 29 -2.67 -5.23 -14.16
CA ALA A 29 -3.18 -5.02 -15.51
C ALA A 29 -2.20 -4.18 -16.35
N ASN A 30 -1.69 -3.10 -15.79
CA ASN A 30 -0.73 -2.21 -16.46
C ASN A 30 0.60 -2.91 -16.76
N ALA A 31 1.11 -3.72 -15.82
CA ALA A 31 2.37 -4.45 -15.97
C ALA A 31 2.30 -5.58 -17.02
N ILE A 32 1.13 -6.19 -17.20
CA ILE A 32 0.96 -7.38 -18.05
C ILE A 32 0.49 -7.03 -19.47
N ALA A 33 -0.20 -5.89 -19.65
CA ALA A 33 -0.82 -5.51 -20.91
C ALA A 33 0.13 -5.60 -22.12
N THR A 34 1.37 -5.15 -21.96
CA THR A 34 2.38 -5.13 -23.03
C THR A 34 2.89 -6.53 -23.37
N VAL A 35 3.32 -7.31 -22.38
CA VAL A 35 3.93 -8.63 -22.58
C VAL A 35 2.93 -9.70 -23.04
N VAL A 36 1.67 -9.60 -22.61
CA VAL A 36 0.59 -10.46 -23.09
C VAL A 36 0.06 -9.98 -24.44
N GLY A 37 -0.10 -8.66 -24.63
CA GLY A 37 -0.54 -8.08 -25.90
C GLY A 37 0.41 -8.38 -27.06
N THR A 38 1.72 -8.37 -26.80
CA THR A 38 2.78 -8.76 -27.77
C THR A 38 3.00 -10.26 -27.87
N ARG A 39 2.32 -11.07 -27.04
CA ARG A 39 2.45 -12.54 -26.96
C ARG A 39 3.86 -13.04 -26.60
N VAL A 40 4.69 -12.19 -26.00
CA VAL A 40 6.02 -12.58 -25.49
C VAL A 40 5.88 -13.50 -24.28
N LEU A 41 4.86 -13.29 -23.44
CA LEU A 41 4.53 -14.15 -22.31
C LEU A 41 3.09 -14.63 -22.37
N SER A 42 2.86 -15.86 -21.89
CA SER A 42 1.50 -16.35 -21.64
C SER A 42 0.89 -15.65 -20.41
N PRO A 43 -0.45 -15.47 -20.35
CA PRO A 43 -1.10 -14.75 -19.26
C PRO A 43 -0.71 -15.25 -17.87
N ARG A 44 -0.63 -16.56 -17.67
CA ARG A 44 -0.21 -17.16 -16.38
C ARG A 44 1.20 -16.75 -15.96
N LYS A 45 2.17 -16.77 -16.90
CA LYS A 45 3.55 -16.38 -16.61
C LYS A 45 3.65 -14.89 -16.30
N ALA A 46 2.88 -14.06 -17.01
CA ALA A 46 2.85 -12.63 -16.78
C ALA A 46 2.25 -12.28 -15.41
N ILE A 47 1.22 -13.00 -14.94
CA ILE A 47 0.66 -12.83 -13.59
C ILE A 47 1.69 -13.16 -12.51
N ILE A 48 2.42 -14.26 -12.67
CA ILE A 48 3.48 -14.64 -11.71
C ILE A 48 4.57 -13.56 -11.68
N MET A 49 4.99 -13.05 -12.84
CA MET A 49 5.95 -11.95 -12.93
C MET A 49 5.45 -10.70 -12.21
N ALA A 50 4.20 -10.27 -12.48
CA ALA A 50 3.62 -9.10 -11.84
C ALA A 50 3.48 -9.26 -10.32
N ALA A 51 3.10 -10.43 -9.84
CA ALA A 51 2.99 -10.73 -8.41
C ALA A 51 4.36 -10.65 -7.71
N VAL A 52 5.40 -11.25 -8.30
CA VAL A 52 6.76 -11.18 -7.76
C VAL A 52 7.29 -9.75 -7.77
N ALA A 53 7.07 -9.00 -8.85
CA ALA A 53 7.48 -7.59 -8.95
C ALA A 53 6.76 -6.71 -7.92
N ASN A 54 5.46 -6.90 -7.72
CA ASN A 54 4.68 -6.17 -6.70
C ASN A 54 5.15 -6.47 -5.28
N LEU A 55 5.43 -7.75 -4.97
CA LEU A 55 5.99 -8.15 -3.68
C LEU A 55 7.39 -7.56 -3.46
N ALA A 56 8.24 -7.56 -4.50
CA ALA A 56 9.57 -6.96 -4.43
C ALA A 56 9.48 -5.43 -4.19
N GLY A 57 8.53 -4.75 -4.85
CA GLY A 57 8.31 -3.32 -4.72
C GLY A 57 7.98 -2.88 -3.30
N VAL A 58 7.22 -3.68 -2.54
CA VAL A 58 6.88 -3.40 -1.13
C VAL A 58 8.12 -3.14 -0.27
N PHE A 59 9.21 -3.88 -0.47
CA PHE A 59 10.44 -3.69 0.31
C PHE A 59 11.14 -2.35 0.04
N THR A 60 10.82 -1.70 -1.08
CA THR A 60 11.39 -0.40 -1.47
C THR A 60 10.48 0.79 -1.13
N GLY A 61 9.24 0.53 -0.68
CA GLY A 61 8.21 1.56 -0.54
C GLY A 61 8.37 2.53 0.64
N THR A 62 9.34 2.33 1.54
CA THR A 62 9.49 3.12 2.77
C THR A 62 9.74 4.60 2.51
N ALA A 63 10.51 4.94 1.46
CA ALA A 63 10.76 6.32 1.06
C ALA A 63 9.47 7.01 0.55
N VAL A 64 8.68 6.31 -0.28
CA VAL A 64 7.42 6.82 -0.81
C VAL A 64 6.39 7.03 0.31
N ALA A 65 6.27 6.05 1.23
CA ALA A 65 5.38 6.17 2.39
C ALA A 65 5.72 7.39 3.26
N ARG A 66 7.01 7.67 3.47
CA ARG A 66 7.47 8.87 4.21
C ARG A 66 7.13 10.17 3.49
N THR A 67 7.30 10.22 2.18
CA THR A 67 7.02 11.42 1.38
C THR A 67 5.51 11.72 1.36
N ILE A 68 4.68 10.71 1.11
CA ILE A 68 3.22 10.84 1.12
C ILE A 68 2.74 11.24 2.53
N GLY A 69 3.25 10.58 3.58
CA GLY A 69 2.85 10.88 4.97
C GLY A 69 3.09 12.33 5.38
N LYS A 70 4.26 12.89 5.02
CA LYS A 70 4.58 14.30 5.27
C LYS A 70 3.74 15.27 4.45
N GLY A 71 3.29 14.87 3.27
CA GLY A 71 2.47 15.71 2.39
C GLY A 71 0.99 15.77 2.78
N ILE A 72 0.51 14.80 3.56
CA ILE A 72 -0.90 14.66 3.95
C ILE A 72 -1.14 15.08 5.41
N LEU A 73 -0.17 14.84 6.30
CA LEU A 73 -0.30 15.14 7.72
C LEU A 73 0.55 16.37 8.09
N ASP A 74 -0.11 17.43 8.55
CA ASP A 74 0.59 18.54 9.21
C ASP A 74 0.85 18.18 10.68
N LEU A 75 2.05 17.65 10.94
CA LEU A 75 2.47 17.16 12.24
C LEU A 75 2.56 18.30 13.29
N ASN A 76 2.53 19.56 12.88
CA ASN A 76 2.65 20.71 13.79
C ASN A 76 1.32 21.09 14.47
N HIS A 77 0.19 20.66 13.91
CA HIS A 77 -1.14 20.98 14.43
C HIS A 77 -1.82 19.80 15.14
N LEU A 78 -1.19 18.63 15.14
CA LEU A 78 -1.67 17.44 15.83
C LEU A 78 -1.16 17.45 17.29
N PRO A 79 -2.05 17.40 18.30
CA PRO A 79 -1.61 17.31 19.68
C PRO A 79 -0.82 16.00 19.85
N MET A 80 0.49 16.11 20.02
CA MET A 80 1.44 14.99 20.01
C MET A 80 1.16 13.90 21.07
N LYS A 81 0.22 14.15 21.98
CA LYS A 81 -0.22 13.25 23.04
C LYS A 81 -1.16 12.12 22.58
N GLN A 82 -1.72 12.19 21.37
CA GLN A 82 -2.70 11.19 20.88
C GLN A 82 -2.14 10.20 19.85
N LEU A 83 -0.99 10.47 19.24
CA LEU A 83 -0.46 9.65 18.14
C LEU A 83 0.56 8.59 18.56
N LEU A 84 1.23 8.76 19.70
CA LEU A 84 2.13 7.77 20.29
C LEU A 84 2.15 7.99 21.83
N PRO A 85 1.38 7.22 22.63
CA PRO A 85 1.45 7.36 24.08
C PRO A 85 2.77 6.89 24.67
N ASP A 86 3.50 5.94 24.06
CA ASP A 86 4.74 5.38 24.61
C ASP A 86 5.65 4.76 23.53
N LEU A 87 6.27 5.62 22.72
CA LEU A 87 7.60 5.37 22.11
C LEU A 87 8.50 6.56 22.40
#